data_AF-A0A9E3U2I9-F1
#
_entry.id   AF-A0A9E3U2I9-F1
#
_cell.length_a   1.000
_cell.length_b   1.000
_cell.length_c   1.000
_cell.angle_alpha   90.00
_cell.angle_beta   90.00
_cell.angle_gamma   90.00
#
_symmetry.space_group_name_H-M   'P 1'
#
loop_
_entity.id
_entity.type
_entity.pdbx_description
1 polymer ?
#
loop_
_entity_poly.entity_id
_entity_poly.type
_entity_poly.pdbx_seq_one_letter_code
_entity_poly.pdbx_strand_id
1 'polypeptide(L)'
;STAVAAQTAQREGVKNFSLLVAHVLVPPALEAILASPRHRVQAVLAAGHVCSVMGHWQYGAVSERHRVPIVVTGFEPLDVLEGVRRAVLQLERGATEVENAFDRIVTQAGNEAAQAILAEVFETTDRAWRGIGVIPRSGWKLCEAYRDLDAEHRFGVCNVDAAESTRCRSGEVLQGLIKPCECAAFGKECTPSSPLGATMVSGEGACAAYYNYGRAAAPLGPNAVEASS
;
A
#
# COMPACT_ATOMS: atom_id res chain seq x y z
N SER A 1 9.92 7.88 -10.16
CA SER A 1 10.76 9.08 -9.96
C SER A 1 12.12 8.75 -9.36
N THR A 2 12.20 8.05 -8.21
CA THR A 2 13.48 7.71 -7.57
C THR A 2 14.48 7.00 -8.49
N ALA A 3 14.01 6.02 -9.29
CA ALA A 3 14.89 5.34 -10.25
C ALA A 3 15.49 6.28 -11.30
N VAL A 4 14.68 7.18 -11.86
CA VAL A 4 15.14 8.19 -12.82
C VAL A 4 16.17 9.12 -12.17
N ALA A 5 15.98 9.50 -10.91
CA ALA A 5 16.94 10.32 -10.18
C ALA A 5 18.28 9.58 -9.97
N ALA A 6 18.25 8.29 -9.61
CA ALA A 6 19.46 7.46 -9.50
C ALA A 6 20.19 7.33 -10.85
N GLN A 7 19.46 7.01 -11.92
CA GLN A 7 20.01 6.91 -13.27
C GLN A 7 20.64 8.21 -13.73
N THR A 8 19.97 9.34 -13.49
CA THR A 8 20.48 10.68 -13.83
C THR A 8 21.73 11.03 -13.03
N ALA A 9 21.71 10.82 -11.71
CA ALA A 9 22.86 11.09 -10.84
C ALA A 9 24.09 10.27 -11.26
N GLN A 10 23.90 9.00 -11.63
CA GLN A 10 24.99 8.16 -12.12
C GLN A 10 25.52 8.66 -13.48
N ARG A 11 24.63 8.95 -14.43
CA ARG A 11 24.99 9.46 -15.77
C ARG A 11 25.76 10.78 -15.70
N GLU A 12 25.37 11.68 -14.80
CA GLU A 12 26.00 12.99 -14.61
C GLU A 12 27.20 12.95 -13.64
N GLY A 13 27.52 11.79 -13.07
CA GLY A 13 28.65 11.63 -12.16
C GLY A 13 28.49 12.37 -10.83
N VAL A 14 27.26 12.61 -10.37
CA VAL A 14 26.96 13.35 -9.13
C VAL A 14 27.42 12.55 -7.91
N LYS A 15 28.35 13.10 -7.12
CA LYS A 15 28.97 12.40 -5.97
C LYS A 15 28.39 12.77 -4.60
N ASN A 16 27.64 13.85 -4.51
CA ASN A 16 27.02 14.36 -3.28
C ASN A 16 25.52 14.03 -3.17
N PHE A 17 25.05 13.06 -3.96
CA PHE A 17 23.69 12.56 -3.93
C PHE A 17 23.66 11.15 -3.33
N SER A 18 22.68 10.87 -2.48
CA SER A 18 22.50 9.55 -1.87
C SER A 18 21.01 9.30 -1.62
N LEU A 19 20.62 8.03 -1.66
CA LEU A 19 19.26 7.55 -1.55
C LEU A 19 19.16 6.55 -0.41
N LEU A 20 18.23 6.79 0.51
CA LEU A 20 17.76 5.80 1.46
C LEU A 20 16.50 5.15 0.88
N VAL A 21 16.62 3.92 0.39
CA VAL A 21 15.53 3.26 -0.34
C VAL A 21 14.64 2.47 0.61
N ALA A 22 13.42 2.94 0.77
CA ALA A 22 12.36 2.30 1.58
C ALA A 22 11.16 1.84 0.71
N HIS A 23 11.36 1.68 -0.60
CA HIS A 23 10.33 1.29 -1.55
C HIS A 23 9.81 -0.13 -1.26
N VAL A 24 8.51 -0.31 -1.49
CA VAL A 24 7.77 -1.53 -1.21
C VAL A 24 6.94 -1.99 -2.42
N LEU A 25 6.59 -3.28 -2.45
CA LEU A 25 5.85 -3.94 -3.52
C LEU A 25 4.47 -4.36 -3.03
N VAL A 26 3.44 -3.97 -3.79
CA VAL A 26 2.04 -4.22 -3.41
C VAL A 26 1.64 -5.70 -3.53
N PRO A 27 1.92 -6.44 -4.61
CA PRO A 27 1.46 -7.82 -4.73
C PRO A 27 1.96 -8.75 -3.61
N PRO A 28 3.24 -8.73 -3.18
CA PRO A 28 3.70 -9.51 -2.04
C PRO A 28 3.03 -9.15 -0.71
N ALA A 29 2.73 -7.86 -0.48
CA ALA A 29 2.03 -7.44 0.72
C ALA A 29 0.56 -7.89 0.70
N LEU A 30 -0.09 -7.80 -0.46
CA LEU A 30 -1.44 -8.30 -0.64
C LEU A 30 -1.50 -9.82 -0.39
N GLU A 31 -0.56 -10.57 -0.95
CA GLU A 31 -0.40 -12.01 -0.71
C GLU A 31 -0.26 -12.32 0.78
N ALA A 32 0.58 -11.58 1.51
CA ALA A 32 0.78 -11.77 2.95
C ALA A 32 -0.50 -11.49 3.77
N ILE A 33 -1.29 -10.49 3.37
CA ILE A 33 -2.57 -10.17 4.01
C ILE A 33 -3.59 -11.29 3.74
N LEU A 34 -3.74 -11.71 2.48
CA LEU A 34 -4.71 -12.73 2.08
C LEU A 34 -4.34 -14.14 2.57
N ALA A 35 -3.05 -14.43 2.79
CA ALA A 35 -2.62 -15.69 3.39
C ALA A 35 -2.90 -15.79 4.90
N SER A 36 -3.22 -14.67 5.57
CA SER A 36 -3.45 -14.65 7.01
C SER A 36 -4.81 -15.22 7.37
N PRO A 37 -4.93 -16.27 8.22
CA PRO A 37 -6.23 -16.85 8.56
C PRO A 37 -7.18 -15.90 9.31
N ARG A 38 -6.67 -14.73 9.72
CA ARG A 38 -7.46 -13.68 10.39
C ARG A 38 -7.97 -12.60 9.43
N HIS A 39 -7.62 -12.65 8.14
CA HIS A 39 -8.05 -11.63 7.19
C HIS A 39 -9.56 -11.66 7.01
N ARG A 40 -10.14 -10.49 6.77
CA ARG A 40 -11.58 -10.31 6.51
C ARG A 40 -11.87 -9.79 5.11
N VAL A 41 -10.86 -9.67 4.26
CA VAL A 41 -10.96 -9.13 2.90
C VAL A 41 -11.69 -10.13 2.01
N GLN A 42 -12.83 -9.73 1.42
CA GLN A 42 -13.54 -10.50 0.39
C GLN A 42 -13.19 -10.04 -1.03
N ALA A 43 -12.83 -8.78 -1.21
CA ALA A 43 -12.46 -8.20 -2.50
C ALA A 43 -11.43 -7.08 -2.30
N VAL A 44 -10.65 -6.79 -3.34
CA VAL A 44 -9.57 -5.80 -3.29
C VAL A 44 -9.80 -4.74 -4.36
N LEU A 45 -9.69 -3.47 -3.97
CA LEU A 45 -9.57 -2.36 -4.91
C LEU A 45 -8.08 -2.05 -5.11
N ALA A 46 -7.53 -2.42 -6.27
CA ALA A 46 -6.13 -2.18 -6.59
C ALA A 46 -5.91 -0.72 -7.02
N ALA A 47 -4.86 -0.11 -6.47
CA ALA A 47 -4.56 1.32 -6.65
C ALA A 47 -4.11 1.64 -8.08
N GLY A 48 -4.88 2.48 -8.79
CA GLY A 48 -4.63 2.83 -10.19
C GLY A 48 -3.25 3.44 -10.46
N HIS A 49 -2.69 4.24 -9.54
CA HIS A 49 -1.35 4.85 -9.73
C HIS A 49 -0.21 3.83 -9.71
N VAL A 50 -0.33 2.77 -8.91
CA VAL A 50 0.65 1.67 -8.92
C VAL A 50 0.48 0.87 -10.21
N CYS A 51 -0.77 0.57 -10.56
CA CYS A 51 -1.10 -0.21 -11.75
C CYS A 51 -0.80 0.54 -13.06
N SER A 52 -0.78 1.86 -13.08
CA SER A 52 -0.40 2.62 -14.28
C SER A 52 1.09 2.44 -14.62
N VAL A 53 1.92 2.18 -13.61
CA VAL A 53 3.34 1.84 -13.80
C VAL A 53 3.52 0.35 -14.01
N MET A 54 3.07 -0.47 -13.06
CA MET A 54 3.35 -1.91 -13.02
C MET A 54 2.38 -2.77 -13.83
N GLY A 55 1.27 -2.21 -14.29
CA GLY A 55 0.17 -2.96 -14.83
C GLY A 55 -0.60 -3.72 -13.75
N HIS A 56 -1.37 -4.72 -14.16
CA HIS A 56 -2.13 -5.58 -13.25
C HIS A 56 -1.89 -7.08 -13.49
N TRP A 57 -0.87 -7.43 -14.28
CA TRP A 57 -0.55 -8.82 -14.66
C TRP A 57 -0.19 -9.72 -13.47
N GLN A 58 0.39 -9.15 -12.39
CA GLN A 58 0.75 -9.92 -11.18
C GLN A 58 -0.47 -10.33 -10.34
N TYR A 59 -1.58 -9.61 -10.45
CA TYR A 59 -2.75 -9.83 -9.59
C TYR A 59 -3.53 -11.09 -9.96
N GLY A 60 -3.41 -11.59 -11.19
CA GLY A 60 -4.13 -12.79 -11.65
C GLY A 60 -3.87 -14.01 -10.75
N ALA A 61 -2.59 -14.30 -10.52
CA ALA A 61 -2.18 -15.43 -9.66
C ALA A 61 -2.61 -15.25 -8.19
N VAL A 62 -2.63 -14.01 -7.69
CA VAL A 62 -3.08 -13.71 -6.32
C VAL A 62 -4.59 -13.93 -6.19
N SER A 63 -5.36 -13.40 -7.16
CA SER A 63 -6.81 -13.54 -7.22
C SER A 63 -7.25 -15.00 -7.28
N GLU A 64 -6.58 -15.80 -8.13
CA GLU A 64 -6.86 -17.23 -8.29
C GLU A 64 -6.52 -18.03 -7.03
N ARG A 65 -5.34 -17.82 -6.45
CA ARG A 65 -4.87 -18.56 -5.26
C ARG A 65 -5.76 -18.33 -4.05
N HIS A 66 -6.15 -17.08 -3.81
CA HIS A 66 -6.90 -16.70 -2.60
C HIS A 66 -8.41 -16.67 -2.83
N ARG A 67 -8.87 -16.85 -4.08
CA ARG A 67 -10.28 -16.75 -4.46
C ARG A 67 -10.89 -15.40 -4.04
N VAL A 68 -10.15 -14.32 -4.25
CA VAL A 68 -10.54 -12.95 -3.89
C VAL A 68 -10.49 -12.09 -5.15
N PRO A 69 -11.63 -11.57 -5.66
CA PRO A 69 -11.64 -10.69 -6.83
C PRO A 69 -10.84 -9.40 -6.57
N ILE A 70 -10.15 -8.93 -7.61
CA ILE A 70 -9.32 -7.72 -7.55
C ILE A 70 -9.77 -6.78 -8.67
N VAL A 71 -10.18 -5.57 -8.31
CA VAL A 71 -10.63 -4.57 -9.27
C VAL A 71 -9.69 -3.37 -9.24
N VAL A 72 -9.02 -3.07 -10.35
CA VAL A 72 -8.20 -1.87 -10.49
C VAL A 72 -9.13 -0.66 -10.61
N THR A 73 -8.91 0.36 -9.77
CA THR A 73 -9.73 1.58 -9.73
C THR A 73 -8.87 2.84 -9.82
N GLY A 74 -9.48 3.91 -10.33
CA GLY A 74 -9.00 5.27 -10.18
C GLY A 74 -9.31 5.85 -8.79
N PHE A 75 -9.14 7.16 -8.66
CA PHE A 75 -9.29 7.89 -7.39
C PHE A 75 -10.40 8.94 -7.42
N GLU A 76 -11.04 9.17 -8.58
CA GLU A 76 -12.24 10.00 -8.62
C GLU A 76 -13.40 9.28 -7.92
N PRO A 77 -14.35 10.00 -7.30
CA PRO A 77 -15.47 9.37 -6.60
C PRO A 77 -16.24 8.34 -7.44
N LEU A 78 -16.44 8.61 -8.73
CA LEU A 78 -17.09 7.69 -9.65
C LEU A 78 -16.23 6.47 -9.99
N ASP A 79 -14.90 6.64 -10.10
CA ASP A 79 -13.98 5.53 -10.32
C ASP A 79 -14.08 4.53 -9.15
N VAL A 80 -14.04 5.06 -7.91
CA VAL A 80 -14.14 4.24 -6.68
C VAL A 80 -15.50 3.54 -6.60
N LEU A 81 -16.60 4.25 -6.88
CA LEU A 81 -17.94 3.65 -6.87
C LEU A 81 -18.08 2.53 -7.90
N GLU A 82 -17.55 2.70 -9.11
CA GLU A 82 -17.56 1.65 -10.13
C GLU A 82 -16.68 0.46 -9.75
N GLY A 83 -15.51 0.71 -9.14
CA GLY A 83 -14.65 -0.33 -8.58
C GLY A 83 -15.38 -1.18 -7.54
N VAL A 84 -16.07 -0.53 -6.60
CA VAL A 84 -16.91 -1.21 -5.59
C VAL A 84 -18.03 -2.00 -6.25
N ARG A 85 -18.76 -1.40 -7.20
CA ARG A 85 -19.87 -2.04 -7.90
C ARG A 85 -19.41 -3.33 -8.60
N ARG A 86 -18.30 -3.30 -9.34
CA ARG A 86 -17.76 -4.49 -10.03
C ARG A 86 -17.32 -5.57 -9.05
N ALA A 87 -16.65 -5.18 -7.95
CA ALA A 87 -16.26 -6.11 -6.91
C ALA A 87 -17.48 -6.83 -6.29
N VAL A 88 -18.55 -6.09 -5.99
CA VAL A 88 -19.81 -6.67 -5.46
C VAL A 88 -20.44 -7.63 -6.47
N LEU A 89 -20.53 -7.25 -7.75
CA LEU A 89 -21.09 -8.12 -8.79
C LEU A 89 -20.31 -9.42 -8.95
N GLN A 90 -18.98 -9.38 -8.83
CA GLN A 90 -18.17 -10.60 -8.84
C GLN A 90 -18.47 -11.48 -7.63
N LEU A 91 -18.55 -10.89 -6.43
CA LEU A 91 -18.88 -11.62 -5.21
C LEU A 91 -20.25 -12.30 -5.30
N GLU A 92 -21.27 -11.61 -5.81
CA GLU A 92 -22.62 -12.16 -6.00
C GLU A 92 -22.64 -13.34 -6.99
N ARG A 93 -21.75 -13.34 -7.97
CA ARG A 93 -21.62 -14.40 -8.99
C ARG A 93 -20.64 -15.50 -8.60
N GLY A 94 -19.94 -15.36 -7.47
CA GLY A 94 -18.88 -16.28 -7.06
C GLY A 94 -17.63 -16.23 -7.95
N ALA A 95 -17.41 -15.13 -8.67
CA ALA A 95 -16.25 -14.90 -9.53
C ALA A 95 -15.08 -14.31 -8.74
N THR A 96 -13.86 -14.59 -9.21
CA THR A 96 -12.60 -14.20 -8.55
C THR A 96 -11.59 -13.73 -9.59
N GLU A 97 -12.03 -12.86 -10.48
CA GLU A 97 -11.27 -12.36 -11.61
C GLU A 97 -10.60 -11.02 -11.30
N VAL A 98 -9.56 -10.70 -12.06
CA VAL A 98 -8.95 -9.37 -12.05
C VAL A 98 -9.64 -8.52 -13.11
N GLU A 99 -10.33 -7.48 -12.68
CA GLU A 99 -10.96 -6.52 -13.58
C GLU A 99 -10.24 -5.17 -13.56
N ASN A 100 -10.25 -4.48 -14.70
CA ASN A 100 -9.76 -3.11 -14.80
C ASN A 100 -10.92 -2.15 -15.01
N ALA A 101 -11.28 -1.40 -13.96
CA ALA A 101 -12.25 -0.31 -14.02
C ALA A 101 -11.59 1.04 -14.35
N PHE A 102 -10.27 1.06 -14.58
CA PHE A 102 -9.46 2.24 -14.84
C PHE A 102 -8.69 2.14 -16.18
N ASP A 103 -9.35 1.55 -17.18
CA ASP A 103 -8.80 1.23 -18.50
C ASP A 103 -8.34 2.44 -19.32
N ARG A 104 -8.88 3.63 -19.03
CA ARG A 104 -8.41 4.90 -19.60
C ARG A 104 -6.96 5.25 -19.29
N ILE A 105 -6.36 4.65 -18.25
CA ILE A 105 -4.98 4.92 -17.82
C ILE A 105 -4.18 3.62 -17.67
N VAL A 106 -4.78 2.56 -17.15
CA VAL A 106 -4.08 1.32 -16.80
C VAL A 106 -4.24 0.29 -17.92
N THR A 107 -3.12 -0.32 -18.30
CA THR A 107 -3.08 -1.50 -19.17
C THR A 107 -2.66 -2.72 -18.37
N GLN A 108 -2.85 -3.92 -18.92
CA GLN A 108 -2.42 -5.16 -18.28
C GLN A 108 -0.90 -5.19 -18.03
N ALA A 109 -0.12 -4.78 -19.03
CA ALA A 109 1.34 -4.73 -18.96
C ALA A 109 1.86 -3.55 -18.14
N GLY A 110 1.11 -2.45 -18.06
CA GLY A 110 1.56 -1.19 -17.45
C GLY A 110 2.47 -0.39 -18.37
N ASN A 111 3.34 0.42 -17.77
CA ASN A 111 4.34 1.23 -18.47
C ASN A 111 5.67 0.47 -18.53
N GLU A 112 5.90 -0.24 -19.64
CA GLU A 112 7.10 -1.06 -19.83
C GLU A 112 8.40 -0.24 -19.81
N ALA A 113 8.39 0.98 -20.34
CA ALA A 113 9.56 1.86 -20.31
C ALA A 113 9.93 2.26 -18.87
N ALA A 114 8.95 2.56 -18.03
CA ALA A 114 9.18 2.85 -16.62
C ALA A 114 9.65 1.60 -15.86
N GLN A 115 9.09 0.43 -16.16
CA GLN A 115 9.51 -0.84 -15.57
C GLN A 115 10.94 -1.21 -15.93
N ALA A 116 11.40 -0.93 -17.15
CA ALA A 116 12.79 -1.14 -17.55
C ALA A 116 13.76 -0.31 -16.69
N ILE A 117 13.45 0.97 -16.45
CA ILE A 117 14.27 1.84 -15.59
C ILE A 117 14.26 1.33 -14.13
N LEU A 118 13.11 0.85 -13.65
CA LEU A 118 13.02 0.26 -12.31
C LEU A 118 13.90 -0.99 -12.19
N ALA A 119 13.89 -1.86 -13.20
CA ALA A 119 14.68 -3.09 -13.23
C ALA A 119 16.18 -2.85 -13.39
N GLU A 120 16.59 -1.76 -14.04
CA GLU A 120 17.98 -1.32 -14.11
C GLU A 120 18.50 -0.87 -12.74
N VAL A 121 17.70 -0.08 -12.01
CA VAL A 121 18.13 0.59 -10.77
C VAL A 121 17.96 -0.27 -9.52
N PHE A 122 16.90 -1.08 -9.47
CA PHE A 122 16.49 -1.78 -8.27
C PHE A 122 16.53 -3.30 -8.43
N GLU A 123 16.85 -3.97 -7.33
CA GLU A 123 16.64 -5.41 -7.18
C GLU A 123 15.68 -5.71 -6.02
N THR A 124 14.99 -6.85 -6.11
CA THR A 124 14.00 -7.24 -5.10
C THR A 124 14.69 -7.71 -3.82
N THR A 125 14.16 -7.32 -2.67
CA THR A 125 14.63 -7.72 -1.35
C THR A 125 13.46 -7.99 -0.41
N ASP A 126 13.73 -8.70 0.68
CA ASP A 126 12.82 -8.78 1.82
C ASP A 126 12.74 -7.40 2.49
N ARG A 127 11.57 -7.04 3.00
CA ARG A 127 11.35 -5.74 3.63
C ARG A 127 10.48 -5.85 4.86
N ALA A 128 10.87 -5.14 5.91
CA ALA A 128 10.01 -4.86 7.06
C ALA A 128 8.87 -3.91 6.67
N TRP A 129 7.64 -4.38 6.80
CA TRP A 129 6.44 -3.57 6.73
C TRP A 129 6.02 -3.19 8.14
N ARG A 130 5.96 -1.87 8.38
CA ARG A 130 5.67 -1.30 9.69
C ARG A 130 4.36 -1.87 10.27
N GLY A 131 4.43 -2.48 11.46
CA GLY A 131 3.30 -3.14 12.11
C GLY A 131 2.82 -4.47 11.50
N ILE A 132 3.42 -4.96 10.41
CA ILE A 132 3.10 -6.27 9.81
C ILE A 132 4.26 -7.26 10.03
N GLY A 133 5.50 -6.78 9.95
CA GLY A 133 6.71 -7.60 10.02
C GLY A 133 7.44 -7.68 8.69
N VAL A 134 8.45 -8.56 8.61
CA VAL A 134 9.20 -8.77 7.37
C VAL A 134 8.38 -9.59 6.38
N ILE A 135 8.15 -9.05 5.19
CA ILE A 135 7.48 -9.74 4.10
C ILE A 135 8.55 -10.09 3.05
N PRO A 136 8.70 -11.37 2.66
CA PRO A 136 9.67 -11.79 1.67
C PRO A 136 9.44 -11.12 0.32
N ARG A 137 10.53 -10.74 -0.35
CA ARG A 137 10.52 -10.16 -1.71
C ARG A 137 9.51 -9.02 -1.89
N SER A 138 9.33 -8.20 -0.85
CA SER A 138 8.28 -7.16 -0.80
C SER A 138 8.83 -5.75 -0.87
N GLY A 139 10.12 -5.58 -1.11
CA GLY A 139 10.74 -4.28 -1.28
C GLY A 139 11.81 -4.26 -2.37
N TRP A 140 12.32 -3.07 -2.62
CA TRP A 140 13.41 -2.83 -3.54
C TRP A 140 14.61 -2.21 -2.84
N LYS A 141 15.81 -2.68 -3.17
CA LYS A 141 17.06 -2.00 -2.83
C LYS A 141 17.79 -1.60 -4.11
N LEU A 142 18.73 -0.67 -4.01
CA LEU A 142 19.58 -0.35 -5.16
C LEU A 142 20.37 -1.60 -5.55
N CYS A 143 20.47 -1.87 -6.85
CA CYS A 143 21.34 -2.93 -7.33
C CYS A 143 22.81 -2.51 -7.19
N GLU A 144 23.72 -3.47 -7.31
CA GLU A 144 25.16 -3.24 -7.11
C GLU A 144 25.73 -2.13 -7.99
N ALA A 145 25.21 -1.96 -9.22
CA ALA A 145 25.65 -0.90 -10.13
C ALA A 145 25.38 0.51 -9.57
N TYR A 146 24.38 0.68 -8.70
CA TYR A 146 24.01 1.95 -8.06
C TYR A 146 24.46 2.06 -6.60
N ARG A 147 25.32 1.14 -6.13
CA ARG A 147 25.76 1.06 -4.72
C ARG A 147 26.36 2.36 -4.19
N ASP A 148 27.07 3.12 -5.02
CA ASP A 148 27.66 4.42 -4.64
C ASP A 148 26.62 5.46 -4.19
N LEU A 149 25.37 5.29 -4.61
CA LEU A 149 24.25 6.15 -4.21
C LEU A 149 23.52 5.65 -2.97
N ASP A 150 23.81 4.44 -2.49
CA ASP A 150 23.12 3.85 -1.35
C ASP A 150 23.55 4.52 -0.04
N ALA A 151 22.61 5.22 0.59
CA ALA A 151 22.85 5.89 1.87
C ALA A 151 23.13 4.90 3.01
N GLU A 152 22.51 3.72 3.01
CA GLU A 152 22.76 2.70 4.04
C GLU A 152 24.21 2.25 4.00
N HIS A 153 24.72 2.00 2.79
CA HIS A 153 26.10 1.61 2.58
C HIS A 153 27.08 2.76 2.88
N ARG A 154 26.81 3.96 2.36
CA ARG A 154 27.73 5.11 2.46
C ARG A 154 27.88 5.65 3.88
N PHE A 155 26.83 5.55 4.70
CA PHE A 155 26.82 6.06 6.06
C PHE A 155 26.84 4.97 7.15
N GLY A 156 26.84 3.69 6.76
CA GLY A 156 26.89 2.57 7.70
C GLY A 156 25.65 2.45 8.59
N VAL A 157 24.47 2.78 8.06
CA VAL A 157 23.20 2.84 8.81
C VAL A 157 22.28 1.64 8.59
N CYS A 158 22.80 0.53 8.04
CA CYS A 158 22.02 -0.67 7.72
C CYS A 158 21.33 -1.34 8.92
N ASN A 159 21.75 -1.04 10.16
CA ASN A 159 21.31 -1.71 11.38
C ASN A 159 20.58 -0.77 12.36
N VAL A 160 19.96 0.31 11.86
CA VAL A 160 19.20 1.23 12.73
C VAL A 160 17.81 0.66 12.98
N ASP A 161 17.60 0.11 14.16
CA ASP A 161 16.28 -0.33 14.62
C ASP A 161 15.54 0.83 15.31
N ALA A 162 14.48 1.32 14.68
CA ALA A 162 13.56 2.27 15.29
C ALA A 162 12.44 1.52 16.02
N ALA A 163 12.45 1.57 17.35
CA ALA A 163 11.38 1.00 18.15
C ALA A 163 10.05 1.72 17.89
N GLU A 164 9.03 0.97 17.48
CA GLU A 164 7.68 1.50 17.36
C GLU A 164 7.03 1.66 18.74
N SER A 165 6.13 2.65 18.86
CA SER A 165 5.32 2.78 20.07
C SER A 165 4.46 1.54 20.29
N THR A 166 4.60 0.90 21.45
CA THR A 166 3.76 -0.24 21.85
C THR A 166 2.28 0.12 21.99
N ARG A 167 1.93 1.41 22.04
CA ARG A 167 0.55 1.90 22.04
C ARG A 167 -0.05 1.99 20.64
N CYS A 168 0.78 1.96 19.59
CA CYS A 168 0.32 2.10 18.22
C CYS A 168 -0.22 0.77 17.68
N ARG A 169 -1.45 0.79 17.18
CA ARG A 169 -2.10 -0.36 16.52
C ARG A 169 -2.18 -0.19 15.00
N SER A 170 -1.27 0.56 14.39
CA SER A 170 -1.31 0.84 12.94
C SER A 170 -1.16 -0.41 12.07
N GLY A 171 -0.43 -1.42 12.56
CA GLY A 171 -0.34 -2.71 11.88
C GLY A 171 -1.68 -3.40 11.70
N GLU A 172 -2.50 -3.41 12.75
CA GLU A 172 -3.86 -3.97 12.72
C GLU A 172 -4.80 -3.16 11.83
N VAL A 173 -4.62 -1.84 11.77
CA VAL A 173 -5.34 -0.97 10.83
C VAL A 173 -4.96 -1.29 9.38
N LEU A 174 -3.67 -1.43 9.07
CA LEU A 174 -3.19 -1.78 7.72
C LEU A 174 -3.65 -3.17 7.27
N GLN A 175 -3.81 -4.11 8.21
CA GLN A 175 -4.35 -5.44 7.95
C GLN A 175 -5.89 -5.47 7.87
N GLY A 176 -6.57 -4.34 8.11
CA GLY A 176 -8.03 -4.26 8.12
C GLY A 176 -8.70 -4.99 9.30
N LEU A 177 -7.95 -5.28 10.37
CA LEU A 177 -8.47 -5.95 11.57
C LEU A 177 -9.28 -4.99 12.45
N ILE A 178 -8.88 -3.71 12.49
CA ILE A 178 -9.55 -2.64 13.23
C ILE A 178 -9.63 -1.36 12.38
N LYS A 179 -10.62 -0.52 12.64
CA LYS A 179 -10.68 0.86 12.15
C LYS A 179 -9.78 1.77 12.99
N PRO A 180 -9.30 2.90 12.46
CA PRO A 180 -8.50 3.86 13.22
C PRO A 180 -9.16 4.30 14.54
N CYS A 181 -10.47 4.50 14.56
CA CYS A 181 -11.23 4.90 15.76
C CYS A 181 -11.32 3.82 16.85
N GLU A 182 -10.99 2.56 16.54
CA GLU A 182 -10.92 1.47 17.51
C GLU A 182 -9.54 1.39 18.21
N CYS A 183 -8.57 2.21 17.78
CA CYS A 183 -7.29 2.35 18.45
C CYS A 183 -7.41 3.32 19.64
N ALA A 184 -7.05 2.87 20.85
CA ALA A 184 -7.20 3.66 22.08
C ALA A 184 -6.44 5.00 22.07
N ALA A 185 -5.31 5.08 21.34
CA ALA A 185 -4.50 6.27 21.23
C ALA A 185 -5.00 7.26 20.16
N PHE A 186 -5.89 6.83 19.25
CA PHE A 186 -6.33 7.62 18.10
C PHE A 186 -7.06 8.90 18.52
N GLY A 187 -6.62 10.04 17.97
CA GLY A 187 -7.21 11.35 18.22
C GLY A 187 -6.99 11.90 19.64
N LYS A 188 -6.24 11.18 20.48
CA LYS A 188 -5.85 11.57 21.83
C LYS A 188 -4.34 11.81 21.87
N GLU A 189 -3.58 10.76 22.18
CA GLU A 189 -2.11 10.77 22.21
C GLU A 189 -1.51 10.71 20.80
N CYS A 190 -2.24 10.12 19.84
CA CYS A 190 -1.87 10.01 18.44
C CYS A 190 -2.72 10.97 17.61
N THR A 191 -2.10 12.07 17.16
CA THR A 191 -2.71 13.09 16.29
C THR A 191 -1.75 13.41 15.15
N PRO A 192 -2.19 14.14 14.09
CA PRO A 192 -1.26 14.58 13.04
C PRO A 192 -0.09 15.44 13.57
N SER A 193 -0.30 16.21 14.64
CA SER A 193 0.76 17.02 15.27
C SER A 193 1.67 16.23 16.20
N SER A 194 1.22 15.07 16.69
CA SER A 194 1.98 14.16 17.54
C SER A 194 1.69 12.70 17.15
N PRO A 195 2.23 12.22 16.01
CA PRO A 195 1.88 10.91 15.49
C PRO A 195 2.66 9.80 16.20
N LEU A 196 1.95 8.75 16.64
CA LEU A 196 2.58 7.55 17.21
C LEU A 196 2.96 6.49 16.17
N GLY A 197 2.38 6.55 14.96
CA GLY A 197 2.56 5.54 13.91
C GLY A 197 2.50 6.12 12.50
N ALA A 198 3.09 5.40 11.53
CA ALA A 198 3.23 5.91 10.15
C ALA A 198 1.91 6.27 9.48
N THR A 199 0.81 5.56 9.82
CA THR A 199 -0.52 5.82 9.27
C THR A 199 -1.15 7.13 9.76
N MET A 200 -0.56 7.80 10.76
CA MET A 200 -0.94 9.14 11.21
C MET A 200 0.02 10.23 10.68
N VAL A 201 1.22 9.86 10.24
CA VAL A 201 2.24 10.81 9.73
C VAL A 201 1.91 11.31 8.33
N SER A 202 1.54 10.39 7.43
CA SER A 202 1.19 10.75 6.05
C SER A 202 -0.26 11.23 5.97
N GLY A 203 -0.51 12.29 5.17
CA GLY A 203 -1.86 12.73 4.84
C GLY A 203 -2.69 11.67 4.10
N GLU A 204 -2.03 10.74 3.41
CA GLU A 204 -2.64 9.57 2.75
C GLU A 204 -2.80 8.38 3.70
N GLY A 205 -2.26 8.47 4.92
CA GLY A 205 -2.34 7.40 5.90
C GLY A 205 -3.77 7.21 6.41
N ALA A 206 -4.20 5.95 6.56
CA ALA A 206 -5.56 5.60 6.96
C ALA A 206 -6.00 6.30 8.27
N CYS A 207 -5.11 6.44 9.25
CA CYS A 207 -5.44 7.12 10.50
C CYS A 207 -5.55 8.64 10.31
N ALA A 208 -4.62 9.28 9.59
CA ALA A 208 -4.70 10.71 9.31
C ALA A 208 -5.99 11.06 8.52
N ALA A 209 -6.33 10.25 7.51
CA ALA A 209 -7.56 10.41 6.75
C ALA A 209 -8.80 10.28 7.63
N TYR A 210 -8.86 9.28 8.51
CA TYR A 210 -9.95 9.15 9.49
C TYR A 210 -10.02 10.32 10.46
N TYR A 211 -8.88 10.86 10.89
CA TYR A 211 -8.84 12.00 11.81
C TYR A 211 -9.38 13.28 11.16
N ASN A 212 -9.00 13.53 9.91
CA ASN A 212 -9.37 14.73 9.16
C ASN A 212 -10.82 14.69 8.64
N TYR A 213 -11.28 13.52 8.19
CA TYR A 213 -12.54 13.39 7.44
C TYR A 213 -13.57 12.47 8.11
N GLY A 214 -13.15 11.62 9.05
CA GLY A 214 -14.01 10.63 9.69
C GLY A 214 -15.02 11.19 10.70
N ARG A 215 -14.97 12.49 11.02
CA ARG A 215 -15.92 13.15 11.95
C ARG A 215 -17.36 13.23 11.42
N ALA A 216 -17.58 12.98 10.13
CA ALA A 216 -18.93 12.96 9.54
C ALA A 216 -19.72 11.67 9.85
N ALA A 217 -19.08 10.62 10.37
CA ALA A 217 -19.72 9.37 10.74
C ALA A 217 -19.56 9.11 12.24
N ALA A 218 -20.37 9.77 13.05
CA ALA A 218 -20.69 9.22 14.36
C ALA A 218 -21.22 7.80 14.16
N PRO A 219 -20.83 6.80 14.98
CA PRO A 219 -21.35 5.46 14.83
C PRO A 219 -22.88 5.51 14.95
N LEU A 220 -23.59 5.00 13.94
CA LEU A 220 -24.99 4.63 14.14
C LEU A 220 -25.00 3.62 15.28
N GLY A 221 -25.46 4.06 16.44
CA GLY A 221 -25.64 3.18 17.59
C GLY A 221 -26.59 2.04 17.21
N PRO A 222 -26.56 0.92 17.94
CA PRO A 222 -27.33 -0.29 17.62
C PRO A 222 -28.87 -0.15 17.64
N ASN A 223 -29.43 1.06 17.78
CA ASN A 223 -30.87 1.31 17.95
C ASN A 223 -31.55 2.01 16.76
N ALA A 224 -31.05 1.88 15.53
CA ALA A 224 -31.68 2.49 14.34
C ALA A 224 -32.66 1.59 13.59
N VAL A 225 -33.16 0.51 14.23
CA VAL A 225 -34.17 -0.39 13.66
C VAL A 225 -35.28 -0.59 14.68
N GLU A 226 -36.07 0.45 14.95
CA GLU A 226 -37.40 0.33 15.58
C GLU A 226 -38.10 1.70 15.56
N ALA A 227 -38.68 2.06 14.41
CA ALA A 227 -39.76 3.06 14.32
C ALA A 227 -40.34 3.10 12.90
N SER A 228 -41.13 2.08 12.54
CA SER A 228 -42.24 2.25 11.59
C SER A 228 -43.26 1.16 11.85
N SER A 229 -44.16 1.45 12.79
CA SER A 229 -45.53 0.91 12.86
C SER A 229 -46.48 2.08 12.66
#